data_AF-A0A7S1RUH5-F1
#
_entry.id   AF-A0A7S1RUH5-F1
#
_cell.length_a   1.000
_cell.length_b   1.000
_cell.length_c   1.000
_cell.angle_alpha   90.00
_cell.angle_beta   90.00
_cell.angle_gamma   90.00
#
_symmetry.space_group_name_H-M   'P 1'
#
loop_
_entity.id
_entity.type
_entity.pdbx_description
1 polymer ?
#
loop_
_entity_poly.entity_id
_entity_poly.type
_entity_poly.pdbx_seq_one_letter_code
_entity_poly.pdbx_strand_id
1 'polypeptide(L)'
;GLSLGEYTALCAAGVFTFEDGLKLVKLRGQAMQEAANASKQLMLSVAGLDKPKLADLCVEAAKKEGSGAVCQIANELFPKGFSVAGTEKSILALKDLADKAGALQAKVLKTSGGFHTPLMKPAQEKLGKLLDEMLPSMKPPRCTVYMNANASPVRPGANPKDIVELLKKQLTSTVLWEPSVKAMIKEGVTEFYEVGPMKQIKAMM
;
A
#
# COMPACT_ATOMS: atom_id res chain seq x y z
N GLY A 1 -2.28 -8.63 5.86
CA GLY A 1 -3.19 -8.30 4.74
C GLY A 1 -2.53 -7.30 3.81
N LEU A 2 -3.11 -7.07 2.63
CA LEU A 2 -2.59 -6.13 1.62
C LEU A 2 -3.44 -4.86 1.58
N SER A 3 -2.82 -3.69 1.79
CA SER A 3 -3.47 -2.37 1.85
C SER A 3 -4.67 -2.37 2.81
N LEU A 4 -5.90 -2.31 2.30
CA LEU A 4 -7.12 -2.39 3.11
C LEU A 4 -7.16 -3.63 4.02
N GLY A 5 -6.64 -4.77 3.54
CA GLY A 5 -6.62 -6.02 4.31
C GLY A 5 -5.72 -5.97 5.55
N GLU A 6 -4.88 -4.95 5.73
CA GLU A 6 -4.15 -4.71 6.97
C GLU A 6 -5.11 -4.36 8.13
N TYR A 7 -6.16 -3.58 7.87
CA TYR A 7 -7.18 -3.26 8.88
C TYR A 7 -7.98 -4.50 9.30
N THR A 8 -8.31 -5.36 8.34
CA THR A 8 -8.95 -6.65 8.62
C THR A 8 -8.05 -7.53 9.49
N ALA A 9 -6.75 -7.59 9.19
CA ALA A 9 -5.79 -8.36 9.99
C ALA A 9 -5.66 -7.81 11.42
N LEU A 10 -5.60 -6.50 11.60
CA LEU A 10 -5.55 -5.86 12.92
C LEU A 10 -6.83 -6.04 13.73
N CYS A 11 -8.00 -5.98 13.08
CA CYS A 11 -9.29 -6.31 13.69
C CYS A 11 -9.30 -7.77 14.18
N ALA A 12 -8.87 -8.71 13.33
CA ALA A 12 -8.76 -10.13 13.70
C ALA A 12 -7.77 -10.38 14.84
N ALA A 13 -6.66 -9.63 14.85
CA ALA A 13 -5.68 -9.62 15.94
C ALA A 13 -6.21 -8.96 17.24
N GLY A 14 -7.38 -8.31 17.20
CA GLY A 14 -8.02 -7.72 18.36
C GLY A 14 -7.58 -6.30 18.71
N VAL A 15 -6.93 -5.60 17.78
CA VAL A 15 -6.42 -4.24 18.03
C VAL A 15 -7.56 -3.24 18.21
N PHE A 16 -8.64 -3.41 17.45
CA PHE A 16 -9.88 -2.64 17.56
C PHE A 16 -11.08 -3.55 17.26
N THR A 17 -12.27 -3.08 17.62
CA THR A 17 -13.54 -3.80 17.37
C THR A 17 -13.89 -3.81 15.89
N PHE A 18 -14.85 -4.65 15.50
CA PHE A 18 -15.34 -4.69 14.12
C PHE A 18 -15.97 -3.36 13.72
N GLU A 19 -16.78 -2.78 14.59
CA GLU A 19 -17.47 -1.50 14.40
C GLU A 19 -16.46 -0.35 14.22
N ASP A 20 -15.40 -0.35 15.02
CA ASP A 20 -14.31 0.60 14.93
C ASP A 20 -13.49 0.41 13.65
N GLY A 21 -13.22 -0.85 13.28
CA GLY A 21 -12.62 -1.19 11.99
C GLY A 21 -13.45 -0.66 10.82
N LEU A 22 -14.78 -0.81 10.86
CA LEU A 22 -15.69 -0.30 9.83
C LEU A 22 -15.64 1.23 9.71
N LYS A 23 -15.62 1.96 10.84
CA LYS A 23 -15.47 3.43 10.84
C LYS A 23 -14.16 3.84 10.17
N LEU A 24 -13.05 3.19 10.54
CA LEU A 24 -11.72 3.46 9.99
C LEU A 24 -11.68 3.23 8.48
N VAL A 25 -12.12 2.07 8.00
CA VAL A 25 -12.05 1.76 6.56
C VAL A 25 -13.02 2.60 5.73
N LYS A 26 -14.18 2.98 6.29
CA LYS A 26 -15.13 3.89 5.64
C LYS A 26 -14.48 5.27 5.44
N LEU A 27 -13.96 5.87 6.51
CA LEU A 27 -13.30 7.18 6.43
C LEU A 27 -12.09 7.11 5.49
N ARG A 28 -11.27 6.06 5.61
CA ARG A 28 -10.10 5.85 4.73
C ARG A 28 -10.51 5.82 3.27
N GLY A 29 -11.53 5.04 2.91
CA GLY A 29 -12.03 4.94 1.54
C GLY A 29 -12.53 6.28 0.99
N GLN A 30 -13.35 6.99 1.78
CA GLN A 30 -13.86 8.32 1.41
C GLN A 30 -12.72 9.33 1.22
N ALA A 31 -11.80 9.42 2.18
CA ALA A 31 -10.69 10.37 2.14
C ALA A 31 -9.70 10.09 0.99
N MET A 32 -9.41 8.81 0.71
CA MET A 32 -8.58 8.44 -0.44
C MET A 32 -9.27 8.75 -1.77
N GLN A 33 -10.59 8.55 -1.87
CA GLN A 33 -11.34 8.90 -3.07
C GLN A 33 -11.39 10.42 -3.30
N GLU A 34 -11.58 11.20 -2.24
CA GLU A 34 -11.52 12.67 -2.31
C GLU A 34 -10.14 13.16 -2.77
N ALA A 35 -9.05 12.59 -2.22
CA ALA A 35 -7.69 12.91 -2.64
C ALA A 35 -7.45 12.54 -4.11
N ALA A 36 -8.03 11.43 -4.57
CA ALA A 36 -7.95 11.01 -5.96
C ALA A 36 -8.75 11.91 -6.91
N ASN A 37 -9.87 12.50 -6.45
CA ASN A 37 -10.67 13.42 -7.26
C ASN A 37 -10.04 14.82 -7.37
N ALA A 38 -9.12 15.18 -6.48
CA ALA A 38 -8.49 16.50 -6.44
C ALA A 38 -7.52 16.77 -7.60
N SER A 39 -7.00 15.72 -8.25
CA SER A 39 -6.12 15.84 -9.41
C SER A 39 -6.17 14.57 -10.26
N LYS A 40 -5.68 14.64 -11.51
CA LYS A 40 -5.61 13.46 -12.37
C LYS A 40 -4.46 12.56 -11.94
N GLN A 41 -4.79 11.32 -11.57
CA GLN A 41 -3.85 10.35 -11.01
C GLN A 41 -4.12 8.98 -11.61
N LEU A 42 -3.08 8.14 -11.71
CA LEU A 42 -3.20 6.78 -12.23
C LEU A 42 -2.36 5.79 -11.41
N MET A 43 -2.67 4.51 -11.59
CA MET A 43 -1.78 3.41 -11.21
C MET A 43 -1.46 2.55 -12.43
N LEU A 44 -0.25 1.99 -12.44
CA LEU A 44 0.31 1.16 -13.49
C LEU A 44 0.81 -0.15 -12.88
N SER A 45 0.30 -1.28 -13.37
CA SER A 45 0.90 -2.60 -13.11
C SER A 45 2.14 -2.76 -13.97
N VAL A 46 3.27 -3.10 -13.34
CA VAL A 46 4.55 -3.33 -14.03
C VAL A 46 5.11 -4.69 -13.63
N ALA A 47 5.45 -5.52 -14.61
CA ALA A 47 6.11 -6.80 -14.40
C ALA A 47 7.34 -6.97 -15.29
N GLY A 48 8.36 -7.66 -14.79
CA GLY A 48 9.55 -8.07 -15.54
C GLY A 48 10.77 -7.16 -15.38
N LEU A 49 10.66 -6.03 -14.68
CA LEU A 49 11.78 -5.14 -14.37
C LEU A 49 12.28 -5.36 -12.95
N ASP A 50 13.57 -5.14 -12.71
CA ASP A 50 14.12 -5.11 -11.35
C ASP A 50 13.78 -3.80 -10.63
N LYS A 51 13.59 -3.86 -9.31
CA LYS A 51 13.17 -2.72 -8.50
C LYS A 51 14.05 -1.46 -8.68
N PRO A 52 15.40 -1.53 -8.66
CA PRO A 52 16.24 -0.35 -8.87
C PRO A 52 16.00 0.28 -10.24
N LYS A 53 15.91 -0.55 -11.29
CA LYS A 53 15.64 -0.09 -12.65
C LYS A 53 14.28 0.60 -12.74
N LEU A 54 13.23 0.01 -12.16
CA LEU A 54 11.91 0.61 -12.14
C LEU A 54 11.89 1.94 -11.36
N ALA A 55 12.61 2.02 -10.24
CA ALA A 55 12.73 3.25 -9.45
C ALA A 55 13.39 4.38 -10.26
N ASP A 56 14.47 4.08 -11.00
CA ASP A 56 15.12 5.06 -11.89
C ASP A 56 14.16 5.57 -12.98
N LEU A 57 13.38 4.67 -13.58
CA LEU A 57 12.37 5.05 -14.59
C LEU A 57 11.25 5.90 -13.98
N CYS A 58 10.85 5.66 -12.73
CA CYS A 58 9.88 6.51 -12.04
C CYS A 58 10.42 7.95 -11.87
N VAL A 59 11.69 8.09 -11.48
CA VAL A 59 12.36 9.39 -11.38
C VAL A 59 12.43 10.07 -12.75
N GLU A 60 12.79 9.35 -13.81
CA GLU A 60 12.82 9.89 -15.17
C GLU A 60 11.42 10.36 -15.62
N ALA A 61 10.39 9.55 -15.36
CA ALA A 61 9.01 9.86 -15.73
C ALA A 61 8.50 11.12 -15.03
N ALA A 62 8.75 11.26 -13.72
CA ALA A 62 8.38 12.46 -12.96
C ALA A 62 9.12 13.71 -13.46
N LYS A 63 10.41 13.59 -13.78
CA LYS A 63 11.21 14.70 -14.35
C LYS A 63 10.65 15.23 -15.67
N LYS A 64 10.06 14.37 -16.50
CA LYS A 64 9.44 14.80 -17.78
C LYS A 64 8.20 15.66 -17.59
N GLU A 65 7.47 15.50 -16.50
CA GLU A 65 6.32 16.34 -16.18
C GLU A 65 6.72 17.63 -15.46
N GLY A 66 7.71 17.58 -14.57
CA GLY A 66 8.27 18.75 -13.88
C GLY A 66 7.73 18.95 -12.46
N SER A 67 7.56 20.21 -12.05
CA SER A 67 7.18 20.55 -10.67
C SER A 67 5.83 19.94 -10.28
N GLY A 68 5.76 19.32 -9.09
CA GLY A 68 4.55 18.68 -8.59
C GLY A 68 4.26 17.28 -9.16
N ALA A 69 5.11 16.77 -10.05
CA ALA A 69 5.00 15.43 -10.60
C ALA A 69 5.24 14.35 -9.52
N VAL A 70 4.45 13.28 -9.56
CA VAL A 70 4.62 12.13 -8.67
C VAL A 70 4.66 10.87 -9.51
N CYS A 71 5.65 10.03 -9.28
CA CYS A 71 5.74 8.68 -9.84
C CYS A 71 6.52 7.83 -8.85
N GLN A 72 5.86 6.86 -8.20
CA GLN A 72 6.46 6.06 -7.13
C GLN A 72 5.92 4.64 -7.16
N ILE A 73 6.81 3.66 -6.88
CA ILE A 73 6.38 2.28 -6.60
C ILE A 73 5.42 2.30 -5.42
N ALA A 74 4.16 1.96 -5.69
CA ALA A 74 3.06 1.97 -4.74
C ALA A 74 2.92 0.63 -4.01
N ASN A 75 3.18 -0.48 -4.70
CA ASN A 75 3.13 -1.82 -4.14
C ASN A 75 4.30 -2.66 -4.66
N GLU A 76 4.98 -3.37 -3.78
CA GLU A 76 5.94 -4.45 -4.08
C GLU A 76 5.22 -5.78 -3.86
N LEU A 77 4.82 -6.44 -4.95
CA LEU A 77 3.83 -7.52 -4.90
C LEU A 77 4.47 -8.91 -4.99
N PHE A 78 5.41 -9.11 -5.90
CA PHE A 78 6.12 -10.38 -6.09
C PHE A 78 7.45 -10.10 -6.82
N PRO A 79 8.37 -11.07 -6.95
CA PRO A 79 9.63 -10.84 -7.64
C PRO A 79 9.43 -10.23 -9.04
N LYS A 80 10.00 -9.04 -9.25
CA LYS A 80 9.85 -8.24 -10.48
C LYS A 80 8.38 -7.85 -10.80
N GLY A 81 7.50 -7.82 -9.80
CA GLY A 81 6.09 -7.49 -9.92
C GLY A 81 5.70 -6.34 -9.00
N PHE A 82 5.26 -5.23 -9.59
CA PHE A 82 4.99 -3.99 -8.89
C PHE A 82 3.70 -3.35 -9.39
N SER A 83 3.15 -2.47 -8.57
CA SER A 83 2.35 -1.37 -9.09
C SER A 83 3.02 -0.04 -8.80
N VAL A 84 2.97 0.87 -9.74
CA VAL A 84 3.44 2.25 -9.61
C VAL A 84 2.24 3.18 -9.64
N ALA A 85 2.27 4.27 -8.90
CA ALA A 85 1.20 5.24 -8.87
C ALA A 85 1.75 6.67 -8.87
N GLY A 86 0.92 7.61 -9.31
CA GLY A 86 1.39 8.97 -9.52
C GLY A 86 0.41 9.86 -10.27
N THR A 87 0.90 11.03 -10.69
CA THR A 87 0.18 11.94 -11.58
C THR A 87 -0.03 11.27 -12.94
N GLU A 88 -1.16 11.55 -13.59
CA GLU A 88 -1.55 10.92 -14.86
C GLU A 88 -0.44 10.98 -15.91
N LYS A 89 0.15 12.17 -16.12
CA LYS A 89 1.21 12.38 -17.12
C LYS A 89 2.47 11.57 -16.80
N SER A 90 2.93 11.59 -15.55
CA SER A 90 4.08 10.80 -15.11
C SER A 90 3.85 9.31 -15.28
N ILE A 91 2.66 8.80 -15.00
CA ILE A 91 2.37 7.36 -15.14
C ILE A 91 2.29 6.94 -16.61
N LEU A 92 1.74 7.78 -17.49
CA LEU A 92 1.75 7.52 -18.93
C LEU A 92 3.18 7.54 -19.49
N ALA A 93 4.01 8.51 -19.07
CA ALA A 93 5.42 8.54 -19.44
C ALA A 93 6.19 7.31 -18.93
N LEU A 94 5.91 6.87 -17.69
CA LEU A 94 6.51 5.65 -17.15
C LEU A 94 6.10 4.42 -17.95
N LYS A 95 4.84 4.31 -18.38
CA LYS A 95 4.38 3.18 -19.19
C LYS A 95 5.27 3.02 -20.44
N ASP A 96 5.47 4.11 -21.18
CA ASP A 96 6.30 4.09 -22.40
C ASP A 96 7.76 3.77 -22.10
N LEU A 97 8.27 4.26 -20.96
CA LEU A 97 9.63 3.98 -20.50
C LEU A 97 9.83 2.52 -20.09
N ALA A 98 8.86 1.95 -19.38
CA ALA A 98 8.88 0.56 -18.96
C ALA A 98 8.81 -0.39 -20.17
N ASP A 99 7.95 -0.09 -21.14
CA ASP A 99 7.85 -0.86 -22.40
C ASP A 99 9.20 -0.84 -23.15
N LYS A 100 9.83 0.33 -23.30
CA LYS A 100 11.16 0.46 -23.94
C LYS A 100 12.28 -0.20 -23.15
N ALA A 101 12.16 -0.29 -21.83
CA ALA A 101 13.14 -0.94 -20.96
C ALA A 101 12.98 -2.47 -20.90
N GLY A 102 12.04 -3.05 -21.66
CA GLY A 102 11.85 -4.50 -21.72
C GLY A 102 10.99 -5.06 -20.58
N ALA A 103 10.08 -4.26 -20.03
CA ALA A 103 9.06 -4.81 -19.12
C ALA A 103 8.26 -5.91 -19.84
N LEU A 104 7.98 -7.00 -19.14
CA LEU A 104 7.08 -8.04 -19.64
C LEU A 104 5.63 -7.53 -19.74
N GLN A 105 5.28 -6.58 -18.87
CA GLN A 105 3.98 -5.93 -18.87
C GLN A 105 4.07 -4.53 -18.25
N ALA A 106 3.43 -3.55 -18.90
CA ALA A 106 3.08 -2.25 -18.30
C ALA A 106 1.62 -1.90 -18.63
N LYS A 107 0.71 -2.03 -17.65
CA LYS A 107 -0.74 -1.88 -17.87
C LYS A 107 -1.37 -0.92 -16.88
N VAL A 108 -2.07 0.10 -17.39
CA VAL A 108 -2.84 1.04 -16.55
C VAL A 108 -3.95 0.27 -15.84
N LEU A 109 -4.04 0.46 -14.53
CA LEU A 109 -5.05 -0.17 -13.69
C LEU A 109 -6.35 0.64 -13.72
N LYS A 110 -7.49 -0.06 -13.65
CA LYS A 110 -8.81 0.55 -13.47
C LYS A 110 -9.04 0.90 -12.00
N THR A 111 -8.17 1.73 -11.43
CA THR A 111 -8.30 2.25 -10.07
C THR A 111 -8.74 3.71 -10.10
N SER A 112 -9.31 4.18 -8.99
CA SER A 112 -9.84 5.54 -8.92
C SER A 112 -8.81 6.61 -8.60
N GLY A 113 -7.55 6.27 -8.26
CA GLY A 113 -6.52 7.24 -7.90
C GLY A 113 -5.10 6.67 -7.77
N GLY A 114 -4.14 7.56 -7.50
CA GLY A 114 -2.71 7.26 -7.34
C GLY A 114 -2.35 6.86 -5.90
N PHE A 115 -2.90 5.75 -5.41
CA PHE A 115 -2.78 5.32 -4.01
C PHE A 115 -1.34 4.96 -3.60
N HIS A 116 -1.05 5.02 -2.30
CA HIS A 116 0.26 4.67 -1.71
C HIS A 116 1.39 5.58 -2.19
N THR A 117 1.07 6.86 -2.42
CA THR A 117 2.00 7.91 -2.84
C THR A 117 1.79 9.19 -2.01
N PRO A 118 2.69 10.19 -2.10
CA PRO A 118 2.49 11.49 -1.46
C PRO A 118 1.19 12.20 -1.84
N LEU A 119 0.55 11.85 -2.96
CA LEU A 119 -0.75 12.40 -3.37
C LEU A 119 -1.86 12.06 -2.37
N MET A 120 -1.68 11.04 -1.53
CA MET A 120 -2.63 10.64 -0.49
C MET A 120 -2.43 11.38 0.84
N LYS A 121 -1.57 12.41 0.90
CA LYS A 121 -1.31 13.17 2.14
C LYS A 121 -2.59 13.73 2.78
N PRO A 122 -3.55 14.32 2.04
CA PRO A 122 -4.81 14.78 2.64
C PRO A 122 -5.62 13.64 3.28
N ALA A 123 -5.58 12.44 2.69
CA ALA A 123 -6.25 11.26 3.22
C ALA A 123 -5.56 10.73 4.49
N GLN A 124 -4.22 10.73 4.52
CA GLN A 124 -3.43 10.40 5.69
C GLN A 124 -3.76 11.32 6.88
N GLU A 125 -3.91 12.62 6.64
CA GLU A 125 -4.23 13.59 7.71
C GLU A 125 -5.63 13.34 8.31
N LYS A 126 -6.64 13.11 7.47
CA LYS A 126 -8.01 12.82 7.92
C LYS A 126 -8.08 11.51 8.71
N LEU A 127 -7.49 10.44 8.17
CA LEU A 127 -7.44 9.15 8.83
C LEU A 127 -6.59 9.20 10.11
N GLY A 128 -5.48 9.93 10.09
CA GLY A 128 -4.59 10.07 11.24
C GLY A 128 -5.28 10.64 12.47
N LYS A 129 -6.13 11.66 12.28
CA LYS A 129 -6.95 12.23 13.37
C LYS A 129 -7.85 11.17 13.99
N LEU A 130 -8.58 10.41 13.17
CA LEU A 130 -9.46 9.35 13.68
C LEU A 130 -8.67 8.24 14.38
N LEU A 131 -7.50 7.85 13.85
CA LEU A 131 -6.64 6.87 14.50
C LEU A 131 -6.14 7.36 15.87
N ASP A 132 -5.80 8.64 16.00
CA ASP A 132 -5.36 9.24 17.26
C ASP A 132 -6.51 9.34 18.29
N GLU A 133 -7.71 9.71 17.83
CA GLU A 133 -8.92 9.72 18.66
C GLU A 133 -9.27 8.32 19.19
N MET A 134 -9.04 7.28 18.39
CA MET A 134 -9.36 5.89 18.75
C MET A 134 -8.22 5.19 19.50
N LEU A 135 -7.00 5.71 19.48
CA LEU A 135 -5.83 5.09 20.10
C LEU A 135 -6.06 4.68 21.58
N PRO A 136 -6.72 5.47 22.45
CA PRO A 136 -6.96 5.09 23.85
C PRO A 136 -7.81 3.82 24.04
N SER A 137 -8.67 3.47 23.08
CA SER A 137 -9.51 2.26 23.15
C SER A 137 -8.85 1.04 22.50
N MET A 138 -7.81 1.23 21.70
CA MET A 138 -7.11 0.14 21.03
C MET A 138 -6.39 -0.77 22.02
N LYS A 139 -6.29 -2.05 21.66
CA LYS A 139 -5.60 -3.08 22.45
C LYS A 139 -4.34 -3.57 21.74
N PRO A 140 -3.34 -4.04 22.48
CA PRO A 140 -2.23 -4.77 21.88
C PRO A 140 -2.75 -5.94 21.03
N PRO A 141 -2.11 -6.24 19.88
CA PRO A 141 -2.52 -7.37 19.07
C PRO A 141 -2.30 -8.69 19.82
N ARG A 142 -3.15 -9.69 19.59
CA ARG A 142 -3.04 -11.04 20.17
C ARG A 142 -2.16 -12.00 19.36
N CYS A 143 -1.91 -11.68 18.10
CA CYS A 143 -1.06 -12.45 17.19
C CYS A 143 -0.14 -11.50 16.40
N THR A 144 0.92 -12.05 15.78
CA THR A 144 1.83 -11.24 14.97
C THR A 144 1.10 -10.68 13.74
N VAL A 145 1.27 -9.38 13.48
CA VAL A 145 0.78 -8.72 12.26
C VAL A 145 1.97 -8.09 11.52
N TYR A 146 2.14 -8.42 10.25
CA TYR A 146 3.17 -7.81 9.41
C TYR A 146 2.65 -6.52 8.79
N MET A 147 3.36 -5.43 9.06
CA MET A 147 2.91 -4.10 8.69
C MET A 147 3.36 -3.70 7.29
N ASN A 148 2.44 -3.20 6.47
CA ASN A 148 2.67 -2.93 5.05
C ASN A 148 3.73 -1.83 4.80
N ALA A 149 3.84 -0.85 5.71
CA ALA A 149 4.70 0.32 5.51
C ALA A 149 6.21 0.05 5.77
N ASN A 150 6.55 -1.08 6.39
CA ASN A 150 7.95 -1.45 6.70
C ASN A 150 8.26 -2.95 6.57
N ALA A 151 7.27 -3.79 6.28
CA ALA A 151 7.36 -5.25 6.25
C ALA A 151 7.83 -5.89 7.57
N SER A 152 7.74 -5.17 8.68
CA SER A 152 8.17 -5.66 9.98
C SER A 152 7.00 -6.28 10.75
N PRO A 153 7.28 -7.31 11.57
CA PRO A 153 6.28 -7.89 12.46
C PRO A 153 6.03 -6.97 13.65
N VAL A 154 4.75 -6.66 13.91
CA VAL A 154 4.28 -6.21 15.20
C VAL A 154 3.86 -7.43 16.00
N ARG A 155 4.53 -7.67 17.12
CA ARG A 155 4.36 -8.87 17.95
C ARG A 155 3.19 -8.75 18.93
N PRO A 156 2.68 -9.87 19.46
CA PRO A 156 1.72 -9.83 20.55
C PRO A 156 2.21 -8.95 21.71
N GLY A 157 1.31 -8.15 22.28
CA GLY A 157 1.66 -7.23 23.39
C GLY A 157 2.32 -5.91 22.96
N ALA A 158 2.57 -5.69 21.66
CA ALA A 158 3.10 -4.42 21.16
C ALA A 158 2.18 -3.23 21.46
N ASN A 159 2.79 -2.05 21.55
CA ASN A 159 2.07 -0.82 21.84
C ASN A 159 1.19 -0.41 20.63
N PRO A 160 -0.12 -0.20 20.80
CA PRO A 160 -1.00 0.27 19.73
C PRO A 160 -0.55 1.58 19.06
N LYS A 161 0.22 2.42 19.75
CA LYS A 161 0.78 3.65 19.18
C LYS A 161 1.68 3.37 17.98
N ASP A 162 2.49 2.31 18.03
CA ASP A 162 3.39 1.95 16.92
C ASP A 162 2.60 1.50 15.69
N ILE A 163 1.48 0.81 15.91
CA ILE A 163 0.54 0.40 14.86
C ILE A 163 -0.09 1.62 14.20
N VAL A 164 -0.55 2.59 15.00
CA VAL A 164 -1.17 3.82 14.49
C VAL A 164 -0.22 4.60 13.59
N GLU A 165 1.05 4.77 13.99
CA GLU A 165 2.04 5.47 13.15
C GLU A 165 2.30 4.75 11.82
N LEU A 166 2.32 3.41 11.82
CA LEU A 166 2.48 2.61 10.61
C LEU A 166 1.23 2.68 9.71
N LEU A 167 0.02 2.68 10.28
CA LEU A 167 -1.22 2.86 9.52
C LEU A 167 -1.33 4.24 8.87
N LYS A 168 -0.92 5.30 9.58
CA LYS A 168 -0.81 6.65 8.99
C LYS A 168 0.15 6.62 7.81
N LYS A 169 1.35 6.06 8.01
CA LYS A 169 2.40 5.97 6.97
C LYS A 169 1.95 5.16 5.75
N GLN A 170 1.14 4.11 5.93
CA GLN A 170 0.68 3.21 4.88
C GLN A 170 0.05 3.94 3.67
N LEU A 171 -0.70 5.02 3.90
CA LEU A 171 -1.41 5.72 2.84
C LEU A 171 -0.48 6.42 1.83
N THR A 172 0.72 6.82 2.27
CA THR A 172 1.66 7.62 1.48
C THR A 172 3.00 6.91 1.22
N SER A 173 3.09 5.63 1.55
CA SER A 173 4.30 4.83 1.38
C SER A 173 4.02 3.55 0.62
N THR A 174 5.06 2.98 0.02
CA THR A 174 5.00 1.70 -0.67
C THR A 174 4.49 0.60 0.26
N VAL A 175 3.50 -0.17 -0.20
CA VAL A 175 3.05 -1.39 0.45
C VAL A 175 4.03 -2.51 0.12
N LEU A 176 4.73 -2.99 1.15
CA LEU A 176 5.78 -4.00 1.04
C LEU A 176 5.22 -5.41 1.23
N TRP A 177 4.40 -5.87 0.27
CA TRP A 177 3.76 -7.19 0.35
C TRP A 177 4.78 -8.34 0.17
N GLU A 178 5.54 -8.36 -0.92
CA GLU A 178 6.58 -9.38 -1.15
C GLU A 178 7.59 -9.45 0.02
N PRO A 179 8.16 -8.33 0.51
CA PRO A 179 9.03 -8.37 1.69
C PRO A 179 8.34 -8.91 2.95
N SER A 180 7.05 -8.60 3.17
CA SER A 180 6.29 -9.12 4.32
C SER A 180 6.13 -10.64 4.24
N VAL A 181 5.78 -11.17 3.06
CA VAL A 181 5.64 -12.61 2.85
C VAL A 181 6.99 -13.32 3.02
N LYS A 182 8.08 -12.76 2.47
CA LYS A 182 9.43 -13.31 2.69
C LYS A 182 9.84 -13.31 4.15
N ALA A 183 9.46 -12.28 4.91
CA ALA A 183 9.72 -12.23 6.35
C ALA A 183 8.92 -13.30 7.12
N MET A 184 7.66 -13.56 6.76
CA MET A 184 6.86 -14.67 7.31
C MET A 184 7.51 -16.03 7.03
N ILE A 185 7.93 -16.28 5.79
CA ILE A 185 8.60 -17.53 5.40
C ILE A 185 9.90 -17.73 6.18
N LYS A 186 10.70 -16.65 6.33
CA LYS A 186 11.94 -16.68 7.11
C LYS A 186 11.70 -17.03 8.58
N GLU A 187 10.52 -16.72 9.12
CA GLU A 187 10.11 -17.07 10.48
C GLU A 187 9.47 -18.47 10.59
N GLY A 188 9.44 -19.23 9.50
CA GLY A 188 8.98 -20.63 9.49
C GLY A 188 7.50 -20.81 9.14
N VAL A 189 6.83 -19.78 8.63
CA VAL A 189 5.46 -19.94 8.10
C VAL A 189 5.52 -20.74 6.79
N THR A 190 4.84 -21.88 6.75
CA THR A 190 4.80 -22.81 5.61
C THR A 190 3.43 -22.88 4.93
N GLU A 191 2.37 -22.45 5.61
CA GLU A 191 0.99 -22.51 5.12
C GLU A 191 0.35 -21.13 5.09
N PHE A 192 -0.32 -20.82 3.98
CA PHE A 192 -0.98 -19.55 3.76
C PHE A 192 -2.42 -19.73 3.32
N TYR A 193 -3.33 -19.01 3.98
CA TYR A 193 -4.76 -19.03 3.70
C TYR A 193 -5.22 -17.61 3.35
N GLU A 194 -5.74 -17.43 2.13
CA GLU A 194 -6.37 -16.18 1.72
C GLU A 194 -7.81 -16.14 2.24
N VAL A 195 -8.12 -15.13 3.06
CA VAL A 195 -9.46 -14.91 3.62
C VAL A 195 -10.00 -13.60 3.06
N GLY A 196 -11.06 -13.70 2.26
CA GLY A 196 -11.69 -12.56 1.59
C GLY A 196 -12.30 -12.95 0.24
N PRO A 197 -12.93 -12.01 -0.48
CA PRO A 197 -13.47 -12.26 -1.80
C PRO A 197 -12.34 -12.41 -2.83
N MET A 198 -12.60 -13.14 -3.91
CA MET A 198 -11.66 -13.41 -5.02
C MET A 198 -10.46 -14.27 -4.58
N LYS A 199 -9.42 -14.34 -5.43
CA LYS A 199 -8.20 -15.15 -5.22
C LYS A 199 -6.94 -14.39 -5.66
N GLN A 200 -6.92 -13.08 -5.42
CA GLN A 200 -5.89 -12.18 -5.96
C GLN A 200 -4.58 -12.31 -5.19
N ILE A 201 -4.64 -12.41 -3.86
CA ILE A 201 -3.45 -12.51 -3.02
C ILE A 201 -2.76 -13.86 -3.25
N LYS A 202 -3.53 -14.95 -3.32
CA LYS A 202 -3.00 -16.29 -3.59
C LYS A 202 -2.22 -16.37 -4.90
N ALA A 203 -2.57 -15.58 -5.91
CA ALA A 203 -1.85 -15.57 -7.19
C ALA A 203 -0.47 -14.88 -7.11
N MET A 204 -0.20 -14.11 -6.04
CA MET A 204 1.07 -13.40 -5.81
C MET A 204 1.95 -14.08 -4.75
N MET A 205 1.45 -15.15 -4.12
CA MET A 205 2.15 -15.96 -3.11
C MET A 205 2.93 -17.09 -3.76
#